data_AF-S6HTN6-F1
#
_entry.id   AF-S6HTN6-F1
#
_cell.length_a   1.000
_cell.length_b   1.000
_cell.length_c   1.000
_cell.angle_alpha   90.00
_cell.angle_beta   90.00
_cell.angle_gamma   90.00
#
_symmetry.space_group_name_H-M   'P 1'
#
loop_
_entity.id
_entity.type
_entity.pdbx_description
1 polymer ?
#
loop_
_entity_poly.entity_id
_entity_poly.type
_entity_poly.pdbx_seq_one_letter_code
_entity_poly.pdbx_strand_id
1 'polypeptide(L)'
;MFKPMLLCSFFLASTVLAGGSQTTTVCSYSNCKQVQLSLTFEPKAQGFSTSQVWQIVEDILQVSGLAPNFEVVASKDVGNAAALIRQQQRFLAYNKDWMNSLKGDAMTRWRVYAVMAHEIGHHLQGHTIERGGSHPKIELEADNYAGFILAGLGGSLKEALVLWQGLSKSGSSTHPARDQRLQAVELGWNRWHQLMAKASRNNGVKKEPITTSNPADYILPASSRRLLNIRDIDGFSAAKVRLARNEIFARHGYIFNSLDLQRHFKQYGWYQASTRSAQLSVTERANVSFLLSSERQQPTPASPSDSGYIIADSAVRLLSNSELSHFNRSQLRLIRNEIFARHGYVFNSTDLNHYFKQRSWYRPKGKSVALSSIEQANVQLLKRLEK
;
A
#
# COMPACT_ATOMS: atom_id res chain seq x y z
N MET A 1 36.72 -72.21 -7.31
CA MET A 1 36.13 -71.72 -6.05
C MET A 1 35.89 -70.22 -6.17
N PHE A 2 34.66 -69.82 -6.53
CA PHE A 2 34.21 -68.43 -6.49
C PHE A 2 32.90 -68.41 -5.73
N LYS A 3 32.89 -67.73 -4.58
CA LYS A 3 31.70 -67.53 -3.73
C LYS A 3 30.81 -66.43 -4.33
N PRO A 4 29.47 -66.54 -4.25
CA PRO A 4 28.56 -65.51 -4.74
C PRO A 4 28.48 -64.34 -3.75
N MET A 5 28.44 -63.13 -4.30
CA MET A 5 28.35 -61.85 -3.60
C MET A 5 26.87 -61.58 -3.27
N LEU A 6 26.53 -61.54 -1.98
CA LEU A 6 25.19 -61.24 -1.47
C LEU A 6 24.92 -59.74 -1.62
N LEU A 7 23.93 -59.35 -2.42
CA LEU A 7 23.37 -58.00 -2.44
C LEU A 7 22.62 -57.77 -1.11
N CYS A 8 23.11 -56.83 -0.30
CA CYS A 8 22.44 -56.37 0.91
C CYS A 8 21.48 -55.24 0.53
N SER A 9 20.18 -55.54 0.46
CA SER A 9 19.12 -54.54 0.28
C SER A 9 18.99 -53.70 1.55
N PHE A 10 19.49 -52.46 1.52
CA PHE A 10 19.19 -51.46 2.55
C PHE A 10 17.72 -51.02 2.41
N PHE A 11 16.86 -51.54 3.28
CA PHE A 11 15.59 -50.89 3.58
C PHE A 11 15.89 -49.57 4.30
N LEU A 12 15.72 -48.44 3.61
CA LEU A 12 15.60 -47.14 4.27
C LEU A 12 14.30 -47.14 5.07
N ALA A 13 14.40 -47.40 6.37
CA ALA A 13 13.34 -47.05 7.31
C ALA A 13 13.23 -45.52 7.32
N SER A 14 12.19 -44.99 6.68
CA SER A 14 11.78 -43.59 6.79
C SER A 14 11.44 -43.30 8.26
N THR A 15 12.43 -42.86 9.04
CA THR A 15 12.18 -42.24 10.33
C THR A 15 11.52 -40.89 10.06
N VAL A 16 10.19 -40.87 10.20
CA VAL A 16 9.44 -39.61 10.32
C VAL A 16 9.92 -38.98 11.62
N LEU A 17 10.87 -38.06 11.52
CA LEU A 17 11.16 -37.12 12.60
C LEU A 17 9.90 -36.28 12.78
N ALA A 18 9.15 -36.56 13.85
CA ALA A 18 8.07 -35.70 14.31
C ALA A 18 8.66 -34.33 14.66
N GLY A 19 8.55 -33.37 13.73
CA GLY A 19 8.85 -31.97 14.01
C GLY A 19 7.88 -31.45 15.05
N GLY A 20 8.35 -31.29 16.29
CA GLY A 20 7.56 -30.71 17.37
C GLY A 20 7.04 -29.33 16.97
N SER A 21 5.72 -29.14 17.06
CA SER A 21 5.05 -27.87 16.74
C SER A 21 5.45 -26.81 17.78
N GLN A 22 6.51 -26.05 17.50
CA GLN A 22 7.00 -25.00 18.39
C GLN A 22 6.06 -23.78 18.34
N THR A 23 5.42 -23.50 19.47
CA THR A 23 4.67 -22.26 19.67
C THR A 23 5.62 -21.06 19.72
N THR A 24 5.13 -19.88 19.34
CA THR A 24 5.89 -18.63 19.38
C THR A 24 5.00 -17.50 19.84
N THR A 25 5.58 -16.59 20.63
CA THR A 25 4.92 -15.35 21.00
C THR A 25 4.80 -14.43 19.79
N VAL A 26 3.57 -14.14 19.40
CA VAL A 26 3.24 -13.11 18.42
C VAL A 26 2.55 -11.99 19.16
N CYS A 27 3.06 -10.77 18.97
CA CYS A 27 2.46 -9.56 19.52
C CYS A 27 1.83 -8.77 18.38
N SER A 28 0.65 -8.25 18.65
CA SER A 28 -0.06 -7.24 17.88
C SER A 28 -0.11 -5.95 18.69
N TYR A 29 -0.51 -4.82 18.11
CA TYR A 29 -0.54 -3.51 18.80
C TYR A 29 -1.22 -3.44 20.20
N SER A 30 -2.01 -4.44 20.59
CA SER A 30 -2.81 -4.44 21.82
C SER A 30 -2.52 -5.59 22.78
N ASN A 31 -1.91 -6.69 22.32
CA ASN A 31 -1.63 -7.86 23.15
C ASN A 31 -0.61 -8.82 22.48
N CYS A 32 -0.09 -9.75 23.28
CA CYS A 32 0.69 -10.88 22.81
C CYS A 32 -0.05 -12.21 23.04
N LYS A 33 0.15 -13.17 22.13
CA LYS A 33 -0.39 -14.53 22.23
C LYS A 33 0.67 -15.56 21.81
N GLN A 34 0.65 -16.73 22.45
CA GLN A 34 1.40 -17.90 21.99
C GLN A 34 0.62 -18.57 20.86
N VAL A 35 1.22 -18.68 19.68
CA VAL A 35 0.56 -19.27 18.50
C VAL A 35 1.49 -20.26 17.81
N GLN A 36 0.91 -21.30 17.22
CA GLN A 36 1.62 -22.14 16.26
C GLN A 36 1.54 -21.43 14.91
N LEU A 37 2.53 -20.58 14.64
CA LEU A 37 2.50 -19.73 13.45
C LEU A 37 2.67 -20.57 12.18
N SER A 38 1.58 -20.71 11.43
CA SER A 38 1.64 -21.17 10.05
C SER A 38 1.71 -19.94 9.16
N LEU A 39 2.90 -19.65 8.62
CA LEU A 39 3.03 -18.66 7.56
C LEU A 39 2.55 -19.32 6.26
N THR A 40 1.24 -19.39 6.05
CA THR A 40 0.71 -19.82 4.75
C THR A 40 0.92 -18.71 3.73
N PHE A 41 1.74 -19.01 2.72
CA PHE A 41 1.78 -18.25 1.48
C PHE A 41 0.51 -18.54 0.69
N GLU A 42 -0.60 -17.92 1.09
CA GLU A 42 -1.90 -18.13 0.46
C GLU A 42 -1.84 -17.73 -1.03
N PRO A 43 -2.23 -18.63 -1.95
CA PRO A 43 -2.51 -18.24 -3.31
C PRO A 43 -3.62 -17.18 -3.31
N LYS A 44 -3.45 -16.15 -4.15
CA LYS A 44 -4.36 -15.01 -4.29
C LYS A 44 -5.85 -15.40 -4.24
N ALA A 45 -6.52 -15.16 -3.12
CA ALA A 45 -7.98 -15.19 -3.04
C ALA A 45 -8.56 -14.28 -1.93
N GLN A 46 -9.69 -13.67 -2.31
CA GLN A 46 -10.79 -12.97 -1.59
C GLN A 46 -10.50 -12.23 -0.27
N GLY A 47 -10.95 -10.97 -0.21
CA GLY A 47 -10.71 -10.03 0.90
C GLY A 47 -9.79 -8.88 0.49
N PHE A 48 -9.26 -8.12 1.46
CA PHE A 48 -8.16 -7.19 1.16
C PHE A 48 -7.04 -7.96 0.45
N SER A 49 -6.75 -7.61 -0.81
CA SER A 49 -5.73 -8.30 -1.59
C SER A 49 -4.36 -7.98 -1.00
N THR A 50 -3.41 -8.90 -1.17
CA THR A 50 -2.00 -8.63 -0.83
C THR A 50 -1.50 -7.35 -1.51
N SER A 51 -1.98 -7.03 -2.71
CA SER A 51 -1.66 -5.76 -3.40
C SER A 51 -2.18 -4.51 -2.67
N GLN A 52 -3.36 -4.56 -2.04
CA GLN A 52 -3.88 -3.43 -1.25
C GLN A 52 -3.06 -3.22 0.01
N VAL A 53 -2.68 -4.29 0.70
CA VAL A 53 -1.80 -4.19 1.88
C VAL A 53 -0.42 -3.71 1.47
N TRP A 54 0.11 -4.21 0.35
CA TRP A 54 1.37 -3.72 -0.21
C TRP A 54 1.33 -2.22 -0.55
N GLN A 55 0.23 -1.71 -1.09
CA GLN A 55 0.11 -0.27 -1.34
C GLN A 55 0.17 0.56 -0.04
N ILE A 56 -0.44 0.07 1.04
CA ILE A 56 -0.37 0.71 2.36
C ILE A 56 1.06 0.67 2.90
N VAL A 57 1.73 -0.47 2.77
CA VAL A 57 3.14 -0.65 3.16
C VAL A 57 4.05 0.28 2.37
N GLU A 58 3.86 0.37 1.05
CA GLU A 58 4.60 1.30 0.19
C GLU A 58 4.38 2.75 0.60
N ASP A 59 3.13 3.18 0.80
CA ASP A 59 2.82 4.54 1.25
C ASP A 59 3.55 4.87 2.57
N ILE A 60 3.57 3.93 3.53
CA ILE A 60 4.28 4.10 4.82
C ILE A 60 5.79 4.23 4.60
N LEU A 61 6.39 3.29 3.86
CA LEU A 61 7.83 3.25 3.62
C LEU A 61 8.33 4.44 2.80
N GLN A 62 7.51 4.96 1.89
CA GLN A 62 7.78 6.18 1.13
C GLN A 62 7.86 7.42 2.03
N VAL A 63 6.99 7.54 3.03
CA VAL A 63 7.09 8.62 4.04
C VAL A 63 8.36 8.47 4.87
N SER A 64 8.73 7.24 5.23
CA SER A 64 9.95 6.93 5.97
C SER A 64 11.23 7.13 5.16
N GLY A 65 11.16 7.11 3.82
CA GLY A 65 12.31 7.13 2.93
C GLY A 65 13.10 5.82 2.91
N LEU A 66 12.44 4.69 3.17
CA LEU A 66 13.10 3.38 3.32
C LEU A 66 12.57 2.36 2.32
N ALA A 67 13.42 1.41 1.93
CA ALA A 67 13.00 0.24 1.18
C ALA A 67 12.29 -0.79 2.06
N PRO A 68 11.33 -1.55 1.51
CA PRO A 68 10.85 -2.76 2.18
C PRO A 68 11.99 -3.79 2.25
N ASN A 69 12.25 -4.31 3.44
CA ASN A 69 13.19 -5.42 3.68
C ASN A 69 12.51 -6.60 4.41
N PHE A 70 11.21 -6.72 4.24
CA PHE A 70 10.35 -7.75 4.83
C PHE A 70 9.30 -8.20 3.81
N GLU A 71 8.80 -9.42 3.97
CA GLU A 71 7.69 -9.93 3.18
C GLU A 71 6.35 -9.64 3.85
N VAL A 72 5.34 -9.28 3.05
CA VAL A 72 3.98 -9.07 3.54
C VAL A 72 3.17 -10.33 3.29
N VAL A 73 2.66 -10.93 4.36
CA VAL A 73 1.97 -12.24 4.32
C VAL A 73 0.66 -12.18 5.07
N ALA A 74 -0.36 -12.88 4.56
CA ALA A 74 -1.62 -13.03 5.28
C ALA A 74 -1.51 -14.20 6.26
N SER A 75 -1.97 -14.04 7.49
CA SER A 75 -2.05 -15.13 8.47
C SER A 75 -3.24 -14.91 9.41
N LYS A 76 -3.99 -15.97 9.68
CA LYS A 76 -5.09 -15.96 10.66
C LYS A 76 -4.59 -16.08 12.11
N ASP A 77 -3.33 -16.48 12.27
CA ASP A 77 -2.72 -16.73 13.58
C ASP A 77 -2.31 -15.42 14.28
N VAL A 78 -2.23 -14.31 13.55
CA VAL A 78 -1.98 -12.99 14.13
C VAL A 78 -3.31 -12.30 14.46
N GLY A 79 -3.36 -11.52 15.54
CA GLY A 79 -4.62 -10.89 15.97
C GLY A 79 -5.11 -9.81 15.02
N ASN A 80 -4.20 -9.00 14.48
CA ASN A 80 -4.48 -7.96 13.48
C ASN A 80 -3.33 -7.83 12.47
N ALA A 81 -2.14 -7.49 12.94
CA ALA A 81 -0.89 -7.54 12.23
C ALA A 81 0.23 -7.85 13.24
N ALA A 82 1.39 -8.25 12.74
CA ALA A 82 2.59 -8.48 13.54
C ALA A 82 3.85 -8.36 12.69
N ALA A 83 4.86 -7.67 13.22
CA ALA A 83 6.23 -7.71 12.70
C ALA A 83 7.02 -8.88 13.32
N LEU A 84 7.56 -9.76 12.47
CA LEU A 84 8.13 -11.05 12.89
C LEU A 84 9.46 -11.35 12.18
N ILE A 85 10.34 -12.09 12.84
CA ILE A 85 11.52 -12.71 12.21
C ILE A 85 11.40 -14.23 12.31
N ARG A 86 11.47 -14.93 11.18
CA ARG A 86 11.46 -16.40 11.07
C ARG A 86 12.58 -16.83 10.15
N GLN A 87 13.43 -17.76 10.60
CA GLN A 87 14.56 -18.26 9.80
C GLN A 87 15.42 -17.12 9.19
N GLN A 88 15.71 -16.08 9.98
CA GLN A 88 16.44 -14.87 9.57
C GLN A 88 15.73 -13.98 8.54
N GLN A 89 14.51 -14.32 8.14
CA GLN A 89 13.70 -13.52 7.23
C GLN A 89 12.66 -12.69 8.00
N ARG A 90 12.46 -11.44 7.58
CA ARG A 90 11.50 -10.50 8.18
C ARG A 90 10.14 -10.62 7.51
N PHE A 91 9.08 -10.63 8.30
CA PHE A 91 7.70 -10.74 7.85
C PHE A 91 6.81 -9.70 8.52
N LEU A 92 6.01 -9.00 7.72
CA LEU A 92 4.83 -8.28 8.18
C LEU A 92 3.61 -9.16 7.93
N ALA A 93 3.17 -9.86 8.97
CA ALA A 93 1.99 -10.71 8.90
C ALA A 93 0.72 -9.89 9.19
N TYR A 94 -0.37 -10.14 8.47
CA TYR A 94 -1.66 -9.47 8.69
C TYR A 94 -2.85 -10.42 8.67
N ASN A 95 -3.86 -10.11 9.48
CA ASN A 95 -5.10 -10.87 9.59
C ASN A 95 -6.19 -10.26 8.70
N LYS A 96 -6.53 -10.96 7.63
CA LYS A 96 -7.58 -10.57 6.69
C LYS A 96 -8.95 -10.43 7.34
N ASP A 97 -9.28 -11.29 8.31
CA ASP A 97 -10.59 -11.31 8.97
C ASP A 97 -10.76 -10.09 9.87
N TRP A 98 -9.70 -9.70 10.60
CA TRP A 98 -9.67 -8.43 11.32
C TRP A 98 -9.80 -7.23 10.38
N MET A 99 -9.08 -7.20 9.25
CA MET A 99 -9.25 -6.10 8.29
C MET A 99 -10.66 -6.05 7.69
N ASN A 100 -11.25 -7.21 7.43
CA ASN A 100 -12.62 -7.31 6.91
C ASN A 100 -13.67 -6.87 7.94
N SER A 101 -13.44 -7.07 9.24
CA SER A 101 -14.37 -6.65 10.30
C SER A 101 -14.46 -5.13 10.45
N LEU A 102 -13.46 -4.40 9.97
CA LEU A 102 -13.48 -2.94 9.94
C LEU A 102 -14.37 -2.38 8.82
N LYS A 103 -14.78 -3.18 7.83
CA LYS A 103 -15.57 -2.68 6.68
C LYS A 103 -16.82 -1.92 7.14
N GLY A 104 -17.00 -0.72 6.60
CA GLY A 104 -18.12 0.16 6.95
C GLY A 104 -17.80 1.17 8.05
N ASP A 105 -16.68 1.04 8.77
CA ASP A 105 -16.19 2.10 9.64
C ASP A 105 -15.63 3.26 8.80
N ALA A 106 -16.12 4.48 9.03
CA ALA A 106 -15.63 5.70 8.38
C ALA A 106 -14.11 5.91 8.58
N MET A 107 -13.55 5.36 9.67
CA MET A 107 -12.14 5.45 10.02
C MET A 107 -11.32 4.18 9.69
N THR A 108 -11.91 3.21 8.97
CA THR A 108 -11.26 1.94 8.60
C THR A 108 -9.85 2.16 8.06
N ARG A 109 -9.72 3.10 7.12
CA ARG A 109 -8.45 3.41 6.47
C ARG A 109 -7.38 3.74 7.51
N TRP A 110 -7.66 4.70 8.39
CA TRP A 110 -6.70 5.16 9.38
C TRP A 110 -6.39 4.12 10.44
N ARG A 111 -7.35 3.25 10.79
CA ARG A 111 -7.08 2.08 11.65
C ARG A 111 -6.09 1.11 11.01
N VAL A 112 -6.25 0.82 9.71
CA VAL A 112 -5.33 -0.06 8.99
C VAL A 112 -3.95 0.59 8.85
N TYR A 113 -3.87 1.86 8.44
CA TYR A 113 -2.58 2.55 8.36
C TYR A 113 -1.88 2.61 9.71
N ALA A 114 -2.62 2.87 10.79
CA ALA A 114 -2.08 2.94 12.14
C ALA A 114 -1.45 1.61 12.58
N VAL A 115 -2.15 0.49 12.38
CA VAL A 115 -1.60 -0.81 12.79
C VAL A 115 -0.39 -1.18 11.94
N MET A 116 -0.45 -0.96 10.62
CA MET A 116 0.67 -1.29 9.73
C MET A 116 1.89 -0.42 10.02
N ALA A 117 1.70 0.87 10.30
CA ALA A 117 2.79 1.77 10.65
C ALA A 117 3.42 1.38 11.99
N HIS A 118 2.62 1.00 12.98
CA HIS A 118 3.12 0.51 14.27
C HIS A 118 4.00 -0.75 14.08
N GLU A 119 3.51 -1.76 13.35
CA GLU A 119 4.28 -2.99 13.10
C GLU A 119 5.55 -2.73 12.27
N ILE A 120 5.48 -1.89 11.23
CA ILE A 120 6.67 -1.48 10.47
C ILE A 120 7.66 -0.76 11.40
N GLY A 121 7.17 0.04 12.35
CA GLY A 121 7.97 0.68 13.39
C GLY A 121 8.80 -0.30 14.21
N HIS A 122 8.24 -1.46 14.57
CA HIS A 122 8.99 -2.52 15.26
C HIS A 122 10.14 -3.09 14.41
N HIS A 123 9.92 -3.28 13.11
CA HIS A 123 10.99 -3.73 12.22
C HIS A 123 12.09 -2.68 12.05
N LEU A 124 11.72 -1.41 11.90
CA LEU A 124 12.69 -0.35 11.59
C LEU A 124 13.51 0.06 12.80
N GLN A 125 12.93 0.01 14.00
CA GLN A 125 13.62 0.36 15.25
C GLN A 125 14.35 -0.84 15.88
N GLY A 126 14.36 -2.00 15.21
CA GLY A 126 15.11 -3.17 15.66
C GLY A 126 14.43 -3.98 16.75
N HIS A 127 13.20 -3.65 17.15
CA HIS A 127 12.46 -4.33 18.22
C HIS A 127 12.25 -5.82 17.93
N THR A 128 12.20 -6.23 16.66
CA THR A 128 12.04 -7.64 16.27
C THR A 128 13.34 -8.45 16.34
N ILE A 129 14.49 -7.81 16.60
CA ILE A 129 15.80 -8.46 16.72
C ILE A 129 16.10 -8.80 18.19
N GLU A 130 15.59 -7.98 19.12
CA GLU A 130 15.78 -8.15 20.55
C GLU A 130 15.02 -9.37 21.07
N ARG A 131 15.64 -10.12 21.99
CA ARG A 131 14.99 -11.26 22.67
C ARG A 131 14.09 -10.71 23.78
N GLY A 132 12.84 -11.15 23.85
CA GLY A 132 11.93 -10.79 24.94
C GLY A 132 10.49 -10.44 24.52
N GLY A 133 10.25 -10.22 23.23
CA GLY A 133 8.93 -9.84 22.73
C GLY A 133 8.59 -8.39 23.06
N SER A 134 7.28 -8.08 23.15
CA SER A 134 6.78 -6.71 23.41
C SER A 134 7.02 -6.27 24.86
N HIS A 135 7.40 -5.01 25.06
CA HIS A 135 7.46 -4.36 26.36
C HIS A 135 7.18 -2.85 26.25
N PRO A 136 6.84 -2.15 27.34
CA PRO A 136 6.28 -0.80 27.26
C PRO A 136 7.10 0.21 26.47
N LYS A 137 8.44 0.20 26.63
CA LYS A 137 9.34 1.12 25.92
C LYS A 137 9.22 1.00 24.39
N ILE A 138 9.33 -0.21 23.85
CA ILE A 138 9.32 -0.43 22.39
C ILE A 138 7.94 -0.22 21.77
N GLU A 139 6.87 -0.44 22.54
CA GLU A 139 5.50 -0.11 22.11
C GLU A 139 5.32 1.39 21.94
N LEU A 140 5.83 2.21 22.87
CA LEU A 140 5.77 3.67 22.79
C LEU A 140 6.65 4.21 21.65
N GLU A 141 7.80 3.59 21.40
CA GLU A 141 8.66 3.91 20.26
C GLU A 141 7.96 3.59 18.93
N ALA A 142 7.30 2.43 18.81
CA ALA A 142 6.51 2.06 17.64
C ALA A 142 5.29 2.97 17.42
N ASP A 143 4.60 3.36 18.49
CA ASP A 143 3.50 4.34 18.45
C ASP A 143 3.96 5.73 18.01
N ASN A 144 5.10 6.20 18.53
CA ASN A 144 5.68 7.47 18.12
C ASN A 144 6.03 7.48 16.63
N TYR A 145 6.63 6.40 16.14
CA TYR A 145 6.85 6.21 14.71
C TYR A 145 5.52 6.21 13.93
N ALA A 146 4.52 5.47 14.39
CA ALA A 146 3.22 5.41 13.71
C ALA A 146 2.56 6.79 13.62
N GLY A 147 2.56 7.58 14.70
CA GLY A 147 2.05 8.96 14.69
C GLY A 147 2.77 9.87 13.68
N PHE A 148 4.09 9.75 13.58
CA PHE A 148 4.88 10.47 12.59
C PHE A 148 4.48 10.12 11.15
N ILE A 149 4.30 8.83 10.87
CA ILE A 149 3.87 8.35 9.55
C ILE A 149 2.45 8.80 9.23
N LEU A 150 1.51 8.65 10.17
CA LEU A 150 0.11 9.05 9.97
C LEU A 150 -0.01 10.55 9.66
N ALA A 151 0.79 11.39 10.34
CA ALA A 151 0.93 12.81 10.00
C ALA A 151 1.48 13.02 8.58
N GLY A 152 2.55 12.31 8.22
CA GLY A 152 3.15 12.39 6.88
C GLY A 152 2.25 11.88 5.75
N LEU A 153 1.30 11.01 6.06
CA LEU A 153 0.25 10.58 5.14
C LEU A 153 -0.94 11.57 5.08
N GLY A 154 -0.86 12.70 5.80
CA GLY A 154 -1.89 13.75 5.82
C GLY A 154 -3.04 13.51 6.78
N GLY A 155 -2.89 12.62 7.78
CA GLY A 155 -3.92 12.37 8.78
C GLY A 155 -4.02 13.50 9.78
N SER A 156 -5.25 13.94 10.08
CA SER A 156 -5.52 14.79 11.23
C SER A 156 -5.13 14.10 12.54
N LEU A 157 -4.93 14.86 13.61
CA LEU A 157 -4.62 14.25 14.92
C LEU A 157 -5.71 13.27 15.37
N LYS A 158 -6.99 13.57 15.11
CA LYS A 158 -8.12 12.67 15.41
C LYS A 158 -7.98 11.33 14.67
N GLU A 159 -7.65 11.37 13.40
CA GLU A 159 -7.44 10.18 12.57
C GLU A 159 -6.19 9.41 13.00
N ALA A 160 -5.11 10.12 13.35
CA ALA A 160 -3.89 9.51 13.84
C ALA A 160 -4.11 8.76 15.16
N LEU A 161 -4.96 9.25 16.05
CA LEU A 161 -5.21 8.63 17.35
C LEU A 161 -6.25 7.49 17.31
N VAL A 162 -6.92 7.27 16.17
CA VAL A 162 -8.16 6.49 16.11
C VAL A 162 -8.01 5.03 16.55
N LEU A 163 -6.87 4.40 16.24
CA LEU A 163 -6.59 3.01 16.62
C LEU A 163 -6.49 2.86 18.14
N TRP A 164 -5.73 3.75 18.78
CA TRP A 164 -5.39 3.67 20.19
C TRP A 164 -6.53 4.10 21.13
N GLN A 165 -7.52 4.87 20.65
CA GLN A 165 -8.70 5.25 21.44
C GLN A 165 -9.46 4.04 22.03
N GLY A 166 -9.43 2.90 21.33
CA GLY A 166 -10.08 1.66 21.75
C GLY A 166 -9.31 0.81 22.77
N LEU A 167 -8.10 1.22 23.19
CA LEU A 167 -7.26 0.45 24.10
C LEU A 167 -7.70 0.54 25.57
N SER A 168 -7.19 -0.39 26.38
CA SER A 168 -7.39 -0.43 27.83
C SER A 168 -6.85 0.82 28.52
N LYS A 169 -7.60 1.35 29.50
CA LYS A 169 -7.13 2.44 30.37
C LYS A 169 -5.92 2.04 31.22
N SER A 170 -5.79 0.76 31.55
CA SER A 170 -4.68 0.23 32.34
C SER A 170 -3.67 -0.47 31.43
N GLY A 171 -2.39 -0.33 31.73
CA GLY A 171 -1.30 -1.04 31.07
C GLY A 171 -1.11 -2.47 31.60
N SER A 172 -0.20 -3.19 30.96
CA SER A 172 0.27 -4.54 31.33
C SER A 172 1.80 -4.60 31.30
N SER A 173 2.36 -5.78 31.58
CA SER A 173 3.80 -6.02 31.48
C SER A 173 4.36 -5.86 30.07
N THR A 174 3.52 -5.97 29.04
CA THR A 174 3.92 -5.89 27.63
C THR A 174 3.44 -4.61 26.97
N HIS A 175 2.22 -4.15 27.29
CA HIS A 175 1.57 -3.03 26.60
C HIS A 175 1.27 -1.87 27.55
N PRO A 176 1.69 -0.63 27.23
CA PRO A 176 1.40 0.56 28.02
C PRO A 176 -0.10 0.86 28.16
N ALA A 177 -0.44 1.71 29.14
CA ALA A 177 -1.79 2.25 29.28
C ALA A 177 -2.18 3.13 28.08
N ARG A 178 -3.48 3.20 27.75
CA ARG A 178 -3.97 3.95 26.58
C ARG A 178 -3.50 5.40 26.53
N ASP A 179 -3.46 6.11 27.65
CA ASP A 179 -3.02 7.51 27.71
C ASP A 179 -1.56 7.67 27.28
N GLN A 180 -0.66 6.80 27.75
CA GLN A 180 0.74 6.76 27.34
C GLN A 180 0.89 6.50 25.84
N ARG A 181 0.11 5.54 25.32
CA ARG A 181 0.08 5.21 23.88
C ARG A 181 -0.39 6.41 23.04
N LEU A 182 -1.49 7.06 23.43
CA LEU A 182 -2.02 8.26 22.75
C LEU A 182 -0.99 9.40 22.75
N GLN A 183 -0.32 9.65 23.88
CA GLN A 183 0.73 10.66 23.97
C GLN A 183 1.92 10.34 23.05
N ALA A 184 2.34 9.08 22.97
CA ALA A 184 3.43 8.67 22.08
C ALA A 184 3.08 8.95 20.60
N VAL A 185 1.87 8.60 20.16
CA VAL A 185 1.36 8.88 18.81
C VAL A 185 1.32 10.39 18.55
N GLU A 186 0.78 11.18 19.48
CA GLU A 186 0.70 12.63 19.36
C GLU A 186 2.10 13.28 19.27
N LEU A 187 3.08 12.82 20.05
CA LEU A 187 4.46 13.27 19.96
C LEU A 187 5.05 13.02 18.56
N GLY A 188 4.80 11.83 18.00
CA GLY A 188 5.20 11.49 16.64
C GLY A 188 4.56 12.41 15.59
N TRP A 189 3.25 12.61 15.72
CA TRP A 189 2.46 13.47 14.84
C TRP A 189 2.95 14.92 14.85
N ASN A 190 3.24 15.45 16.04
CA ASN A 190 3.79 16.79 16.23
C ASN A 190 5.21 16.93 15.64
N ARG A 191 6.06 15.90 15.80
CA ARG A 191 7.41 15.90 15.23
C ARG A 191 7.39 16.07 13.71
N TRP A 192 6.47 15.40 13.01
CA TRP A 192 6.31 15.58 11.55
C TRP A 192 6.00 17.03 11.21
N HIS A 193 5.00 17.64 11.87
CA HIS A 193 4.58 19.01 11.59
C HIS A 193 5.69 20.03 11.89
N GLN A 194 6.47 19.81 12.95
CA GLN A 194 7.64 20.63 13.26
C GLN A 194 8.71 20.56 12.16
N LEU A 195 8.99 19.36 11.62
CA LEU A 195 9.91 19.21 10.49
C LEU A 195 9.41 19.95 9.25
N MET A 196 8.11 19.83 8.95
CA MET A 196 7.51 20.52 7.79
C MET A 196 7.52 22.04 7.95
N ALA A 197 7.24 22.55 9.15
CA ALA A 197 7.31 23.97 9.45
C ALA A 197 8.75 24.53 9.28
N LYS A 198 9.77 23.78 9.71
CA LYS A 198 11.18 24.14 9.50
C LYS A 198 11.54 24.14 8.01
N ALA A 199 11.12 23.13 7.26
CA ALA A 199 11.35 23.03 5.82
C ALA A 199 10.70 24.21 5.05
N SER A 200 9.52 24.65 5.48
CA SER A 200 8.82 25.79 4.89
C SER A 200 9.54 27.12 5.14
N ARG A 201 10.02 27.35 6.37
CA ARG A 201 10.78 28.57 6.72
C ARG A 201 12.10 28.69 5.96
N ASN A 202 12.81 27.58 5.74
CA ASN A 202 14.08 27.58 5.02
C ASN A 202 13.93 27.78 3.49
N ASN A 203 12.71 27.69 2.95
CA ASN A 203 12.40 27.85 1.52
C ASN A 203 11.81 29.23 1.16
N GLY A 204 12.02 30.25 2.00
CA GLY A 204 11.62 31.63 1.74
C GLY A 204 12.13 32.15 0.40
N VAL A 205 11.20 32.26 -0.56
CA VAL A 205 11.21 33.01 -1.83
C VAL A 205 12.60 33.41 -2.37
N LYS A 206 13.28 32.47 -3.02
CA LYS A 206 14.07 32.81 -4.21
C LYS A 206 13.28 32.40 -5.45
N LYS A 207 12.64 33.38 -6.11
CA LYS A 207 12.23 33.22 -7.51
C LYS A 207 13.52 33.16 -8.32
N GLU A 208 13.98 31.96 -8.61
CA GLU A 208 15.14 31.76 -9.50
C GLU A 208 14.71 31.36 -10.91
N PRO A 209 15.52 31.72 -11.92
CA PRO A 209 15.18 31.53 -13.32
C PRO A 209 15.10 30.04 -13.66
N ILE A 210 14.27 29.72 -14.65
CA ILE A 210 14.19 28.38 -15.25
C ILE A 210 15.54 28.10 -15.94
N THR A 211 16.50 27.53 -15.21
CA THR A 211 17.75 27.05 -15.80
C THR A 211 17.51 25.72 -16.51
N THR A 212 18.02 25.63 -17.73
CA THR A 212 17.76 24.69 -18.83
C THR A 212 18.21 23.23 -18.64
N SER A 213 18.26 22.71 -17.42
CA SER A 213 18.72 21.32 -17.16
C SER A 213 17.61 20.35 -16.76
N ASN A 214 16.36 20.79 -16.63
CA ASN A 214 15.26 19.87 -16.37
C ASN A 214 14.85 19.20 -17.68
N PRO A 215 14.75 17.86 -17.72
CA PRO A 215 14.10 17.18 -18.85
C PRO A 215 12.74 17.83 -19.11
N ALA A 216 12.46 18.16 -20.37
CA ALA A 216 11.24 18.84 -20.79
C ALA A 216 9.94 18.10 -20.36
N ASP A 217 10.07 16.84 -19.94
CA ASP A 217 8.98 15.91 -19.67
C ASP A 217 8.63 15.75 -18.18
N TYR A 218 9.28 16.46 -17.25
CA TYR A 218 8.93 16.38 -15.82
C TYR A 218 7.57 17.00 -15.53
N ILE A 219 6.73 16.28 -14.78
CA ILE A 219 5.39 16.72 -14.35
C ILE A 219 5.50 17.90 -13.37
N LEU A 220 6.41 17.82 -12.39
CA LEU A 220 6.65 18.91 -11.43
C LEU A 220 8.15 19.18 -11.29
N PRO A 221 8.80 19.88 -12.24
CA PRO A 221 10.26 20.02 -12.27
C PRO A 221 10.85 20.71 -11.03
N ALA A 222 10.04 21.52 -10.34
CA ALA A 222 10.45 22.24 -9.13
C ALA A 222 10.41 21.39 -7.85
N SER A 223 9.85 20.17 -7.88
CA SER A 223 9.57 19.35 -6.68
C SER A 223 10.81 18.83 -5.94
N SER A 224 11.99 18.88 -6.56
CA SER A 224 13.27 18.59 -5.88
C SER A 224 13.90 19.81 -5.21
N ARG A 225 13.45 21.03 -5.54
CA ARG A 225 14.13 22.27 -5.16
C ARG A 225 13.34 23.15 -4.18
N ARG A 226 12.01 23.16 -4.25
CA ARG A 226 11.16 23.95 -3.36
C ARG A 226 9.91 23.19 -2.93
N LEU A 227 9.27 23.66 -1.86
CA LEU A 227 7.94 23.18 -1.50
C LEU A 227 6.93 23.48 -2.59
N LEU A 228 6.10 22.49 -2.87
CA LEU A 228 4.93 22.61 -3.72
C LEU A 228 3.76 23.20 -2.92
N ASN A 229 2.85 23.86 -3.62
CA ASN A 229 1.59 24.35 -3.07
C ASN A 229 0.44 24.05 -4.04
N ILE A 230 -0.78 24.40 -3.64
CA ILE A 230 -2.00 24.08 -4.40
C ILE A 230 -1.97 24.60 -5.85
N ARG A 231 -1.30 25.74 -6.12
CA ARG A 231 -1.18 26.30 -7.47
C ARG A 231 -0.29 25.45 -8.38
N ASP A 232 0.68 24.72 -7.82
CA ASP A 232 1.58 23.87 -8.60
C ASP A 232 0.88 22.64 -9.18
N ILE A 233 -0.24 22.25 -8.58
CA ILE A 233 -1.06 21.10 -8.98
C ILE A 233 -2.46 21.52 -9.40
N ASP A 234 -2.68 22.81 -9.65
CA ASP A 234 -3.98 23.30 -10.09
C ASP A 234 -4.36 22.65 -11.42
N GLY A 235 -5.61 22.21 -11.52
CA GLY A 235 -6.11 21.42 -12.66
C GLY A 235 -5.53 20.01 -12.81
N PHE A 236 -4.65 19.52 -11.93
CA PHE A 236 -4.22 18.13 -11.97
C PHE A 236 -5.34 17.22 -11.42
N SER A 237 -5.60 16.12 -12.12
CA SER A 237 -6.42 15.03 -11.58
C SER A 237 -5.66 14.24 -10.52
N ALA A 238 -6.37 13.53 -9.64
CA ALA A 238 -5.76 12.63 -8.66
C ALA A 238 -4.76 11.63 -9.30
N ALA A 239 -5.05 11.12 -10.50
CA ALA A 239 -4.13 10.25 -11.24
C ALA A 239 -2.84 10.99 -11.66
N LYS A 240 -2.94 12.24 -12.12
CA LYS A 240 -1.77 13.06 -12.47
C LYS A 240 -0.98 13.45 -11.23
N VAL A 241 -1.65 13.74 -10.10
CA VAL A 241 -1.00 13.96 -8.80
C VAL A 241 -0.25 12.69 -8.34
N ARG A 242 -0.84 11.50 -8.52
CA ARG A 242 -0.16 10.22 -8.23
C ARG A 242 1.09 10.04 -9.09
N LEU A 243 1.01 10.33 -10.39
CA LEU A 243 2.18 10.28 -11.26
C LEU A 243 3.24 11.30 -10.83
N ALA A 244 2.85 12.54 -10.51
CA ALA A 244 3.75 13.58 -10.03
C ALA A 244 4.43 13.21 -8.69
N ARG A 245 3.69 12.56 -7.78
CA ARG A 245 4.21 12.01 -6.51
C ARG A 245 5.26 10.95 -6.79
N ASN A 246 4.94 10.00 -7.67
CA ASN A 246 5.84 8.90 -7.99
C ASN A 246 7.01 9.33 -8.88
N GLU A 247 6.90 10.42 -9.63
CA GLU A 247 8.03 11.00 -10.38
C GLU A 247 9.17 11.40 -9.46
N ILE A 248 8.88 11.92 -8.26
CA ILE A 248 9.91 12.22 -7.26
C ILE A 248 10.74 10.96 -6.98
N PHE A 249 10.10 9.82 -6.74
CA PHE A 249 10.79 8.54 -6.53
C PHE A 249 11.51 8.04 -7.80
N ALA A 250 10.88 8.19 -8.96
CA ALA A 250 11.44 7.76 -10.24
C ALA A 250 12.76 8.47 -10.56
N ARG A 251 12.88 9.76 -10.24
CA ARG A 251 14.12 10.53 -10.40
C ARG A 251 15.30 9.99 -9.57
N HIS A 252 15.00 9.26 -8.49
CA HIS A 252 15.98 8.55 -7.65
C HIS A 252 16.15 7.08 -8.04
N GLY A 253 15.62 6.66 -9.20
CA GLY A 253 15.76 5.29 -9.71
C GLY A 253 14.92 4.25 -8.96
N TYR A 254 13.83 4.66 -8.29
CA TYR A 254 12.99 3.76 -7.51
C TYR A 254 12.35 2.66 -8.37
N ILE A 255 12.50 1.40 -7.95
CA ILE A 255 11.90 0.23 -8.59
C ILE A 255 10.45 0.08 -8.10
N PHE A 256 9.48 0.51 -8.92
CA PHE A 256 8.05 0.35 -8.62
C PHE A 256 7.60 -1.11 -8.69
N ASN A 257 6.77 -1.57 -7.76
CA ASN A 257 6.06 -2.85 -7.89
C ASN A 257 4.80 -2.75 -8.76
N SER A 258 4.21 -1.55 -8.84
CA SER A 258 3.02 -1.27 -9.64
C SER A 258 3.35 -1.28 -11.13
N LEU A 259 2.66 -2.14 -11.88
CA LEU A 259 2.92 -2.35 -13.32
C LEU A 259 2.59 -1.12 -14.16
N ASP A 260 1.59 -0.33 -13.75
CA ASP A 260 1.23 0.93 -14.39
C ASP A 260 2.34 1.99 -14.21
N LEU A 261 2.91 2.15 -13.01
CA LEU A 261 4.02 3.07 -12.77
C LEU A 261 5.29 2.61 -13.48
N GLN A 262 5.56 1.29 -13.50
CA GLN A 262 6.67 0.74 -14.28
C GLN A 262 6.51 1.09 -15.76
N ARG A 263 5.33 0.84 -16.36
CA ARG A 263 5.06 1.15 -17.78
C ARG A 263 5.16 2.64 -18.06
N HIS A 264 4.59 3.47 -17.19
CA HIS A 264 4.59 4.92 -17.33
C HIS A 264 6.01 5.47 -17.28
N PHE A 265 6.84 5.09 -16.30
CA PHE A 265 8.18 5.69 -16.19
C PHE A 265 9.19 5.09 -17.17
N LYS A 266 9.04 3.81 -17.57
CA LYS A 266 9.95 3.15 -18.53
C LYS A 266 9.97 3.82 -19.92
N GLN A 267 8.95 4.60 -20.27
CA GLN A 267 8.93 5.32 -21.54
C GLN A 267 9.87 6.55 -21.55
N TYR A 268 10.30 7.04 -20.39
CA TYR A 268 11.16 8.21 -20.30
C TYR A 268 12.63 7.82 -20.22
N GLY A 269 13.46 8.39 -21.11
CA GLY A 269 14.90 8.07 -21.18
C GLY A 269 15.70 8.46 -19.92
N TRP A 270 15.18 9.39 -19.11
CA TRP A 270 15.81 9.80 -17.85
C TRP A 270 15.58 8.81 -16.70
N TYR A 271 14.60 7.91 -16.81
CA TYR A 271 14.27 6.98 -15.73
C TYR A 271 15.07 5.68 -15.86
N GLN A 272 15.88 5.38 -14.84
CA GLN A 272 16.65 4.15 -14.74
C GLN A 272 16.37 3.47 -13.39
N ALA A 273 15.60 2.38 -13.43
CA ALA A 273 15.27 1.59 -12.26
C ALA A 273 16.54 0.93 -11.67
N SER A 274 16.94 1.34 -10.47
CA SER A 274 18.23 0.97 -9.87
C SER A 274 18.19 0.70 -8.36
N THR A 275 17.21 1.23 -7.62
CA THR A 275 17.13 1.08 -6.16
C THR A 275 15.71 0.79 -5.67
N ARG A 276 15.58 0.07 -4.56
CA ARG A 276 14.30 -0.04 -3.81
C ARG A 276 14.20 0.98 -2.67
N SER A 277 15.26 1.75 -2.40
CA SER A 277 15.33 2.78 -1.36
C SER A 277 15.70 4.12 -2.00
N ALA A 278 14.70 4.95 -2.30
CA ALA A 278 14.94 6.30 -2.78
C ALA A 278 15.33 7.22 -1.61
N GLN A 279 16.51 7.83 -1.68
CA GLN A 279 16.97 8.77 -0.66
C GLN A 279 16.45 10.17 -0.97
N LEU A 280 15.27 10.48 -0.44
CA LEU A 280 14.64 11.78 -0.65
C LEU A 280 15.23 12.87 0.25
N SER A 281 15.30 14.10 -0.25
CA SER A 281 15.56 15.28 0.58
C SER A 281 14.38 15.59 1.52
N VAL A 282 14.59 16.50 2.49
CA VAL A 282 13.49 16.99 3.35
C VAL A 282 12.41 17.67 2.49
N THR A 283 12.80 18.43 1.47
CA THR A 283 11.88 19.09 0.53
C THR A 283 11.07 18.08 -0.27
N GLU A 284 11.71 17.03 -0.80
CA GLU A 284 11.02 15.99 -1.56
C GLU A 284 10.07 15.16 -0.69
N ARG A 285 10.45 14.82 0.55
CA ARG A 285 9.54 14.16 1.51
C ARG A 285 8.31 15.03 1.80
N ALA A 286 8.51 16.33 2.01
CA ALA A 286 7.42 17.27 2.22
C ALA A 286 6.49 17.34 1.00
N ASN A 287 7.07 17.35 -0.20
CA ASN A 287 6.32 17.38 -1.45
C ASN A 287 5.57 16.07 -1.73
N VAL A 288 6.17 14.90 -1.46
CA VAL A 288 5.48 13.62 -1.53
C VAL A 288 4.26 13.60 -0.60
N SER A 289 4.43 14.09 0.63
CA SER A 289 3.33 14.21 1.60
C SER A 289 2.23 15.15 1.12
N PHE A 290 2.59 16.34 0.64
CA PHE A 290 1.65 17.31 0.06
C PHE A 290 0.87 16.69 -1.12
N LEU A 291 1.56 16.04 -2.05
CA LEU A 291 0.94 15.40 -3.21
C LEU A 291 0.04 14.23 -2.81
N LEU A 292 0.45 13.41 -1.83
CA LEU A 292 -0.36 12.32 -1.32
C LEU A 292 -1.63 12.82 -0.61
N SER A 293 -1.52 13.91 0.15
CA SER A 293 -2.70 14.53 0.78
C SER A 293 -3.65 15.14 -0.26
N SER A 294 -3.10 15.75 -1.31
CA SER A 294 -3.87 16.34 -2.41
C SER A 294 -4.56 15.27 -3.26
N GLU A 295 -3.86 14.16 -3.56
CA GLU A 295 -4.43 12.97 -4.22
C GLU A 295 -5.66 12.44 -3.48
N ARG A 296 -5.66 12.54 -2.14
CA ARG A 296 -6.75 12.06 -1.26
C ARG A 296 -7.90 13.05 -1.12
N GLN A 297 -7.62 14.35 -1.11
CA GLN A 297 -8.62 15.41 -0.91
C GLN A 297 -9.40 15.74 -2.18
N GLN A 298 -8.85 15.42 -3.36
CA GLN A 298 -9.61 15.61 -4.59
C GLN A 298 -10.78 14.63 -4.65
N PRO A 299 -12.04 15.10 -4.73
CA PRO A 299 -13.14 14.24 -5.12
C PRO A 299 -12.80 13.69 -6.49
N THR A 300 -12.73 12.36 -6.62
CA THR A 300 -12.47 11.69 -7.89
C THR A 300 -13.39 12.27 -8.97
N PRO A 301 -12.88 13.02 -9.97
CA PRO A 301 -13.75 13.55 -11.01
C PRO A 301 -14.28 12.38 -11.82
N ALA A 302 -15.60 12.24 -11.86
CA ALA A 302 -16.27 11.41 -12.85
C ALA A 302 -16.18 12.12 -14.22
N SER A 303 -15.07 11.96 -14.95
CA SER A 303 -15.01 12.19 -16.41
C SER A 303 -13.69 11.72 -17.02
N PRO A 304 -13.72 11.31 -18.30
CA PRO A 304 -12.76 10.38 -18.88
C PRO A 304 -11.38 11.01 -18.98
N SER A 305 -10.42 10.36 -18.33
CA SER A 305 -9.01 10.73 -18.40
C SER A 305 -8.47 10.63 -19.83
N ASP A 306 -7.44 11.43 -20.11
CA ASP A 306 -6.57 11.43 -21.31
C ASP A 306 -5.96 10.04 -21.66
N SER A 307 -6.20 9.03 -20.81
CA SER A 307 -5.84 7.63 -21.06
C SER A 307 -6.91 6.85 -21.85
N GLY A 308 -8.09 7.44 -22.07
CA GLY A 308 -9.22 6.80 -22.74
C GLY A 308 -9.96 5.75 -21.89
N TYR A 309 -9.64 5.63 -20.59
CA TYR A 309 -10.38 4.81 -19.62
C TYR A 309 -11.36 5.66 -18.80
N ILE A 310 -12.50 5.10 -18.44
CA ILE A 310 -13.53 5.70 -17.58
C ILE A 310 -13.16 5.52 -16.11
N ILE A 311 -12.76 4.30 -15.71
CA ILE A 311 -12.23 4.01 -14.36
C ILE A 311 -10.98 3.15 -14.52
N ALA A 312 -9.82 3.82 -14.59
CA ALA A 312 -8.53 3.23 -14.95
C ALA A 312 -8.12 2.05 -14.06
N ASP A 313 -8.53 2.05 -12.80
CA ASP A 313 -8.19 1.08 -11.76
C ASP A 313 -9.31 0.05 -11.47
N SER A 314 -10.40 0.04 -12.25
CA SER A 314 -11.52 -0.89 -12.09
C SER A 314 -11.16 -2.38 -12.24
N ALA A 315 -10.00 -2.68 -12.83
CA ALA A 315 -9.47 -4.04 -12.95
C ALA A 315 -8.70 -4.52 -11.71
N VAL A 316 -8.30 -3.60 -10.82
CA VAL A 316 -7.35 -3.89 -9.73
C VAL A 316 -7.84 -3.46 -8.34
N ARG A 317 -8.95 -2.72 -8.23
CA ARG A 317 -9.65 -2.47 -6.95
C ARG A 317 -11.15 -2.62 -7.05
N LEU A 318 -11.81 -2.81 -5.90
CA LEU A 318 -13.27 -2.81 -5.80
C LEU A 318 -13.83 -1.38 -5.96
N LEU A 319 -14.90 -1.28 -6.74
CA LEU A 319 -15.71 -0.09 -6.90
C LEU A 319 -16.76 -0.02 -5.78
N SER A 320 -17.24 1.18 -5.46
CA SER A 320 -18.24 1.39 -4.41
C SER A 320 -19.53 2.00 -4.96
N ASN A 321 -20.66 1.83 -4.25
CA ASN A 321 -21.92 2.46 -4.65
C ASN A 321 -21.82 3.99 -4.68
N SER A 322 -21.12 4.60 -3.72
CA SER A 322 -20.95 6.05 -3.65
C SER A 322 -20.14 6.58 -4.85
N GLU A 323 -19.06 5.88 -5.21
CA GLU A 323 -18.28 6.19 -6.41
C GLU A 323 -19.12 6.07 -7.69
N LEU A 324 -19.97 5.05 -7.77
CA LEU A 324 -20.77 4.77 -8.94
C LEU A 324 -22.06 5.62 -9.04
N SER A 325 -22.46 6.27 -7.96
CA SER A 325 -23.74 7.01 -7.85
C SER A 325 -23.87 8.20 -8.80
N HIS A 326 -22.75 8.73 -9.30
CA HIS A 326 -22.71 9.88 -10.21
C HIS A 326 -22.73 9.49 -11.69
N PHE A 327 -22.67 8.19 -12.01
CA PHE A 327 -22.71 7.70 -13.39
C PHE A 327 -24.13 7.31 -13.78
N ASN A 328 -24.56 7.74 -14.97
CA ASN A 328 -25.83 7.29 -15.54
C ASN A 328 -25.73 5.85 -16.06
N ARG A 329 -26.88 5.22 -16.36
CA ARG A 329 -26.95 3.81 -16.83
C ARG A 329 -26.03 3.52 -18.02
N SER A 330 -25.96 4.42 -18.99
CA SER A 330 -25.10 4.28 -20.17
C SER A 330 -23.62 4.30 -19.80
N GLN A 331 -23.21 5.16 -18.86
CA GLN A 331 -21.84 5.23 -18.35
C GLN A 331 -21.48 4.00 -17.51
N LEU A 332 -22.39 3.53 -16.63
CA LEU A 332 -22.20 2.29 -15.87
C LEU A 332 -22.01 1.08 -16.78
N ARG A 333 -22.79 1.01 -17.86
CA ARG A 333 -22.63 -0.01 -18.90
C ARG A 333 -21.27 0.08 -19.58
N LEU A 334 -20.77 1.28 -19.88
CA LEU A 334 -19.44 1.45 -20.46
C LEU A 334 -18.33 1.05 -19.47
N ILE A 335 -18.43 1.43 -18.20
CA ILE A 335 -17.47 1.04 -17.14
C ILE A 335 -17.43 -0.47 -16.98
N ARG A 336 -18.61 -1.12 -16.96
CA ARG A 336 -18.71 -2.58 -16.88
C ARG A 336 -18.02 -3.23 -18.06
N ASN A 337 -18.31 -2.77 -19.28
CA ASN A 337 -17.75 -3.35 -20.49
C ASN A 337 -16.28 -2.99 -20.70
N GLU A 338 -15.77 -1.91 -20.09
CA GLU A 338 -14.35 -1.57 -20.09
C GLU A 338 -13.51 -2.67 -19.43
N ILE A 339 -14.02 -3.30 -18.37
CA ILE A 339 -13.38 -4.46 -17.74
C ILE A 339 -13.17 -5.59 -18.77
N PHE A 340 -14.21 -5.93 -19.54
CA PHE A 340 -14.11 -6.94 -20.60
C PHE A 340 -13.18 -6.49 -21.75
N ALA A 341 -13.26 -5.21 -22.13
CA ALA A 341 -12.45 -4.65 -23.21
C ALA A 341 -10.95 -4.73 -22.91
N ARG A 342 -10.54 -4.56 -21.65
CA ARG A 342 -9.13 -4.70 -21.22
C ARG A 342 -8.55 -6.08 -21.48
N HIS A 343 -9.41 -7.11 -21.46
CA HIS A 343 -9.04 -8.49 -21.79
C HIS A 343 -9.14 -8.80 -23.29
N GLY A 344 -9.50 -7.81 -24.11
CA GLY A 344 -9.68 -7.97 -25.55
C GLY A 344 -10.99 -8.63 -25.95
N TYR A 345 -12.03 -8.52 -25.12
CA TYR A 345 -13.36 -9.06 -25.44
C TYR A 345 -13.96 -8.39 -26.69
N VAL A 346 -14.37 -9.19 -27.67
CA VAL A 346 -15.03 -8.71 -28.89
C VAL A 346 -16.53 -8.56 -28.68
N PHE A 347 -17.02 -7.32 -28.69
CA PHE A 347 -18.44 -7.00 -28.50
C PHE A 347 -19.28 -7.25 -29.77
N ASN A 348 -20.40 -7.97 -29.61
CA ASN A 348 -21.41 -8.09 -30.66
C ASN A 348 -22.27 -6.82 -30.80
N SER A 349 -22.39 -6.02 -29.74
CA SER A 349 -23.19 -4.79 -29.78
C SER A 349 -22.45 -3.71 -30.56
N THR A 350 -23.12 -3.16 -31.57
CA THR A 350 -22.54 -2.21 -32.53
C THR A 350 -21.96 -0.99 -31.84
N ASP A 351 -22.68 -0.47 -30.84
CA ASP A 351 -22.31 0.70 -30.05
C ASP A 351 -21.06 0.46 -29.17
N LEU A 352 -20.97 -0.66 -28.45
CA LEU A 352 -19.80 -0.98 -27.62
C LEU A 352 -18.57 -1.26 -28.49
N ASN A 353 -18.77 -1.98 -29.59
CA ASN A 353 -17.69 -2.29 -30.52
C ASN A 353 -17.14 -1.00 -31.16
N HIS A 354 -18.03 -0.10 -31.60
CA HIS A 354 -17.64 1.20 -32.12
C HIS A 354 -16.90 2.04 -31.06
N TYR A 355 -17.44 2.13 -29.84
CA TYR A 355 -16.83 2.89 -28.74
C TYR A 355 -15.42 2.40 -28.37
N PHE A 356 -15.24 1.09 -28.17
CA PHE A 356 -13.94 0.56 -27.72
C PHE A 356 -12.89 0.52 -28.85
N LYS A 357 -13.29 0.37 -30.12
CA LYS A 357 -12.36 0.45 -31.26
C LYS A 357 -11.68 1.81 -31.39
N GLN A 358 -12.30 2.88 -30.88
CA GLN A 358 -11.71 4.21 -30.84
C GLN A 358 -10.68 4.39 -29.70
N ARG A 359 -10.53 3.40 -28.80
CA ARG A 359 -9.60 3.47 -27.68
C ARG A 359 -8.23 2.92 -28.08
N SER A 360 -7.20 3.74 -27.92
CA SER A 360 -5.81 3.40 -28.30
C SER A 360 -5.29 2.13 -27.63
N TRP A 361 -5.76 1.84 -26.40
CA TRP A 361 -5.40 0.68 -25.59
C TRP A 361 -6.18 -0.60 -25.89
N TYR A 362 -7.29 -0.53 -26.62
CA TYR A 362 -8.13 -1.70 -26.88
C TYR A 362 -7.55 -2.56 -27.99
N ARG A 363 -7.42 -3.87 -27.72
CA ARG A 363 -6.88 -4.88 -28.65
C ARG A 363 -7.82 -6.09 -28.64
N PRO A 364 -8.74 -6.21 -29.62
CA PRO A 364 -9.68 -7.34 -29.68
C PRO A 364 -8.94 -8.66 -29.89
N LYS A 365 -9.26 -9.67 -29.08
CA LYS A 365 -8.63 -11.00 -29.08
C LYS A 365 -9.63 -12.14 -29.29
N GLY A 366 -10.82 -12.04 -28.70
CA GLY A 366 -11.82 -13.11 -28.79
C GLY A 366 -13.08 -12.85 -27.96
N LYS A 367 -13.99 -13.82 -27.92
CA LYS A 367 -15.29 -13.72 -27.21
C LYS A 367 -15.28 -14.34 -25.81
N SER A 368 -14.15 -14.89 -25.36
CA SER A 368 -14.00 -15.47 -24.02
C SER A 368 -12.95 -14.69 -23.24
N VAL A 369 -13.28 -14.34 -21.99
CA VAL A 369 -12.38 -13.65 -21.08
C VAL A 369 -12.45 -14.26 -19.69
N ALA A 370 -11.29 -14.45 -19.06
CA ALA A 370 -11.18 -14.87 -17.67
C ALA A 370 -11.05 -13.61 -16.80
N LEU A 371 -12.10 -13.30 -16.05
CA LEU A 371 -12.11 -12.17 -15.13
C LEU A 371 -11.57 -12.58 -13.76
N SER A 372 -10.77 -11.71 -13.14
CA SER A 372 -10.40 -11.83 -11.74
C SER A 372 -11.62 -11.70 -10.81
N SER A 373 -11.49 -12.12 -9.55
CA SER A 373 -12.57 -11.97 -8.56
C SER A 373 -12.97 -10.50 -8.32
N ILE A 374 -12.03 -9.55 -8.43
CA ILE A 374 -12.30 -8.11 -8.34
C ILE A 374 -13.13 -7.66 -9.53
N GLU A 375 -12.73 -8.04 -10.74
CA GLU A 375 -13.45 -7.71 -11.96
C GLU A 375 -14.85 -8.31 -11.98
N GLN A 376 -15.00 -9.56 -11.51
CA GLN A 376 -16.30 -10.19 -11.35
C GLN A 376 -17.19 -9.45 -10.34
N ALA A 377 -16.65 -9.08 -9.18
CA ALA A 377 -17.39 -8.32 -8.16
C ALA A 377 -17.80 -6.93 -8.67
N ASN A 378 -16.91 -6.23 -9.37
CA ASN A 378 -17.20 -4.93 -9.97
C ASN A 378 -18.23 -5.05 -11.09
N VAL A 379 -18.12 -6.05 -11.96
CA VAL A 379 -19.11 -6.34 -13.00
C VAL A 379 -20.49 -6.62 -12.39
N GLN A 380 -20.56 -7.38 -11.29
CA GLN A 380 -21.81 -7.63 -10.58
C GLN A 380 -22.38 -6.37 -9.94
N LEU A 381 -21.56 -5.53 -9.31
CA LEU A 381 -21.98 -4.26 -8.74
C LEU A 381 -22.54 -3.33 -9.83
N LEU A 382 -21.80 -3.13 -10.92
CA LEU A 382 -22.20 -2.30 -12.06
C LEU A 382 -23.49 -2.82 -12.68
N LYS A 383 -23.60 -4.13 -12.92
CA LYS A 383 -24.82 -4.76 -13.45
C LYS A 383 -26.05 -4.56 -12.56
N ARG A 384 -25.88 -4.46 -11.23
CA ARG A 384 -27.00 -4.15 -10.32
C ARG A 384 -27.44 -2.69 -10.42
N LEU A 385 -26.49 -1.77 -10.56
CA LEU A 385 -26.75 -0.33 -10.66
C LEU A 385 -27.24 0.11 -12.06
N GLU A 386 -27.01 -0.71 -13.09
CA GLU A 386 -27.53 -0.49 -14.45
C GLU A 386 -29.04 -0.73 -14.61
N LYS A 387 -29.69 -1.38 -13.63
CA LYS A 387 -31.12 -1.69 -13.67
C LYS A 387 -32.00 -0.47 -13.47
#